data_AF-A0A5C8KS01-F1
#
_entry.id   AF-A0A5C8KS01-F1
#
_cell.length_a   1.000
_cell.length_b   1.000
_cell.length_c   1.000
_cell.angle_alpha   90.00
_cell.angle_beta   90.00
_cell.angle_gamma   90.00
#
_symmetry.space_group_name_H-M   'P 1'
#
loop_
_entity.id
_entity.type
_entity.pdbx_description
1 polymer ?
#
loop_
_entity_poly.entity_id
_entity_poly.type
_entity_poly.pdbx_seq_one_letter_code
_entity_poly.pdbx_strand_id
1 'polypeptide(L)'
;MKVILATLLLAVSGVAAATTARIGTTEFTVPAPEGFAPATADMVPLYPLLETFVADTNGELASFLSQADAARAMQGEIPEMSRRFSAQYPLAAADATLSTRDFAEVRQAVAAENAEIARTIHEKFPNLMDRANEGLSQLSDTAAVMSISELVPLPAHEDDERRHSYSAYVTLQITDDAGNSTPFVSVVNATLVHLRGKLLILYAFGGEDDLEWAREAGAAWTDAVVSANPGTPGSSLTDALPTAGGRIDWAQATMRGLLTGLVVGVVAVVVARMRKRG
;
A
#
# COMPACT_ATOMS: atom_id res chain seq x y z
N MET A 1 7.28 -41.53 -43.71
CA MET A 1 7.15 -40.06 -43.57
C MET A 1 6.97 -39.73 -42.10
N LYS A 2 7.98 -39.17 -41.44
CA LYS A 2 7.92 -38.71 -40.05
C LYS A 2 7.93 -37.18 -40.07
N VAL A 3 6.80 -36.56 -39.74
CA VAL A 3 6.69 -35.11 -39.58
C VAL A 3 6.95 -34.81 -38.11
N ILE A 4 8.12 -34.23 -37.82
CA ILE A 4 8.48 -33.71 -36.50
C ILE A 4 7.95 -32.29 -36.43
N LEU A 5 6.83 -32.09 -35.73
CA LEU A 5 6.27 -30.78 -35.44
C LEU A 5 6.98 -30.25 -34.19
N ALA A 6 7.96 -29.37 -34.40
CA ALA A 6 8.66 -28.68 -33.32
C ALA A 6 7.78 -27.56 -32.76
N THR A 7 7.11 -27.83 -31.64
CA THR A 7 6.41 -26.81 -30.84
C THR A 7 7.45 -25.90 -30.20
N LEU A 8 7.73 -24.76 -30.84
CA LEU A 8 8.54 -23.70 -30.27
C LEU A 8 7.74 -23.04 -29.14
N LEU A 9 7.89 -23.53 -27.91
CA LEU A 9 7.44 -22.82 -26.71
C LEU A 9 8.28 -21.53 -26.63
N LEU A 10 7.74 -20.44 -27.18
CA LEU A 10 8.20 -19.10 -26.86
C LEU A 10 7.85 -18.86 -25.39
N ALA A 11 8.78 -19.26 -24.51
CA ALA A 11 8.88 -18.71 -23.17
C ALA A 11 9.18 -17.22 -23.34
N VAL A 12 8.13 -16.43 -23.54
CA VAL A 12 8.19 -14.99 -23.34
C VAL A 12 8.40 -14.84 -21.85
N SER A 13 9.68 -14.80 -21.44
CA SER A 13 10.06 -14.36 -20.11
C SER A 13 9.47 -12.97 -19.97
N GLY A 14 8.30 -12.87 -19.33
CA GLY A 14 7.68 -11.59 -19.01
C GLY A 14 8.75 -10.80 -18.28
N VAL A 15 9.25 -9.74 -18.91
CA VAL A 15 10.15 -8.81 -18.24
C VAL A 15 9.32 -8.29 -17.07
N ALA A 16 9.63 -8.76 -15.87
CA ALA A 16 8.96 -8.31 -14.67
C ALA A 16 9.14 -6.79 -14.61
N ALA A 17 8.04 -6.06 -14.79
CA ALA A 17 8.08 -4.62 -14.73
C ALA A 17 8.56 -4.23 -13.34
N ALA A 18 9.60 -3.42 -13.26
CA ALA A 18 10.11 -2.93 -11.99
C ALA A 18 10.13 -1.40 -12.03
N THR A 19 9.71 -0.80 -10.93
CA THR A 19 9.74 0.66 -10.75
C THR A 19 10.97 1.01 -9.94
N THR A 20 11.84 1.85 -10.48
CA THR A 20 12.95 2.44 -9.71
C THR A 20 12.47 3.73 -9.07
N ALA A 21 12.65 3.86 -7.76
CA ALA A 21 12.24 5.02 -6.97
C ALA A 21 13.34 5.42 -5.98
N ARG A 22 13.25 6.61 -5.40
CA ARG A 22 14.23 7.12 -4.44
C ARG A 22 13.57 7.59 -3.15
N ILE A 23 14.20 7.30 -2.03
CA ILE A 23 13.88 7.87 -0.71
C ILE A 23 15.12 8.63 -0.23
N GLY A 24 15.05 9.95 -0.26
CA GLY A 24 16.22 10.82 -0.11
C GLY A 24 17.27 10.48 -1.17
N THR A 25 18.48 10.13 -0.73
CA THR A 25 19.58 9.74 -1.64
C THR A 25 19.57 8.27 -2.04
N THR A 26 18.76 7.43 -1.38
CA THR A 26 18.79 5.96 -1.55
C THR A 26 17.83 5.54 -2.65
N GLU A 27 18.34 4.77 -3.61
CA GLU A 27 17.55 4.20 -4.71
C GLU A 27 17.03 2.80 -4.34
N PHE A 28 15.80 2.53 -4.74
CA PHE A 28 15.09 1.26 -4.55
C PHE A 28 14.54 0.77 -5.88
N THR A 29 14.60 -0.55 -6.10
CA THR A 29 13.87 -1.24 -7.16
C THR A 29 12.65 -1.93 -6.55
N VAL A 30 11.45 -1.54 -6.96
CA VAL A 30 10.19 -2.14 -6.52
C VAL A 30 9.65 -2.99 -7.67
N PRO A 31 9.90 -4.31 -7.70
CA PRO A 31 9.36 -5.18 -8.75
C PRO A 31 7.83 -5.24 -8.65
N ALA A 32 7.17 -5.39 -9.80
CA ALA A 32 5.75 -5.71 -9.84
C ALA A 32 5.51 -7.10 -9.24
N PRO A 33 4.46 -7.26 -8.42
CA PRO A 33 3.99 -8.58 -8.02
C PRO A 33 3.59 -9.44 -9.23
N GLU A 34 3.64 -10.76 -9.08
CA GLU A 34 3.23 -11.69 -10.15
C GLU A 34 1.78 -11.48 -10.55
N GLY A 35 1.52 -11.28 -11.86
CA GLY A 35 0.17 -11.01 -12.38
C GLY A 35 -0.28 -9.55 -12.25
N PHE A 36 0.61 -8.66 -11.79
CA PHE A 36 0.34 -7.23 -11.65
C PHE A 36 1.20 -6.40 -12.61
N ALA A 37 0.75 -5.18 -12.88
CA ALA A 37 1.44 -4.19 -13.69
C ALA A 37 1.48 -2.85 -12.94
N PRO A 38 2.52 -2.02 -13.12
CA PRO A 38 2.60 -0.73 -12.48
C PRO A 38 1.46 0.18 -12.97
N ALA A 39 0.86 0.92 -12.05
CA ALA A 39 0.03 2.07 -12.40
C ALA A 39 0.93 3.18 -12.94
N THR A 40 0.58 3.76 -14.08
CA THR A 40 1.39 4.77 -14.78
C THR A 40 0.58 6.02 -15.07
N ALA A 41 1.26 7.16 -15.25
CA ALA A 41 0.61 8.43 -15.59
C ALA A 41 -0.27 8.38 -16.85
N ASP A 42 -0.01 7.45 -17.78
CA ASP A 42 -0.84 7.23 -18.98
C ASP A 42 -2.23 6.64 -18.68
N MET A 43 -2.45 6.10 -17.49
CA MET A 43 -3.73 5.53 -17.07
C MET A 43 -4.71 6.61 -16.58
N VAL A 44 -5.02 7.59 -17.43
CA VAL A 44 -5.95 8.68 -17.10
C VAL A 44 -7.39 8.20 -17.27
N PRO A 45 -8.29 8.32 -16.27
CA PRO A 45 -8.19 9.18 -15.08
C PRO A 45 -7.72 8.48 -13.80
N LEU A 46 -7.43 7.17 -13.85
CA LEU A 46 -7.13 6.38 -12.67
C LEU A 46 -5.88 6.85 -11.93
N TYR A 47 -4.78 7.13 -12.62
CA TYR A 47 -3.51 7.42 -11.95
C TYR A 47 -3.56 8.69 -11.07
N PRO A 48 -4.06 9.85 -11.54
CA PRO A 48 -4.27 11.01 -10.67
C PRO A 48 -5.18 10.71 -9.48
N LEU A 49 -6.20 9.86 -9.67
CA LEU A 49 -7.07 9.44 -8.57
C LEU A 49 -6.29 8.64 -7.51
N LEU A 50 -5.45 7.69 -7.91
CA LEU A 50 -4.60 6.95 -6.98
C LEU A 50 -3.67 7.89 -6.19
N GLU A 51 -3.13 8.94 -6.82
CA GLU A 51 -2.29 9.94 -6.15
C GLU A 51 -3.05 10.75 -5.09
N THR A 52 -4.33 11.10 -5.33
CA THR A 52 -5.18 11.72 -4.28
C THR A 52 -5.38 10.81 -3.08
N PHE A 53 -5.17 9.51 -3.29
CA PHE A 53 -5.31 8.47 -2.29
C PHE A 53 -3.97 8.03 -1.67
N VAL A 54 -2.94 8.87 -1.77
CA VAL A 54 -1.73 8.79 -0.96
C VAL A 54 -1.84 9.79 0.18
N ALA A 55 -1.55 9.33 1.40
CA ALA A 55 -1.51 10.20 2.56
C ALA A 55 -0.52 11.36 2.35
N ASP A 56 -0.86 12.58 2.74
CA ASP A 56 0.05 13.74 2.74
C ASP A 56 1.25 13.58 3.70
N THR A 57 1.22 12.55 4.53
CA THR A 57 2.34 12.14 5.39
C THR A 57 3.22 11.07 4.76
N ASN A 58 2.85 10.54 3.59
CA ASN A 58 3.57 9.51 2.85
C ASN A 58 3.97 9.98 1.46
N GLY A 59 5.08 9.43 0.95
CA GLY A 59 5.37 9.40 -0.47
C GLY A 59 5.05 8.02 -1.01
N GLU A 60 4.50 7.96 -2.22
CA GLU A 60 4.33 6.70 -2.96
C GLU A 60 5.54 6.43 -3.85
N LEU A 61 6.05 5.20 -3.80
CA LEU A 61 7.14 4.72 -4.65
C LEU A 61 6.58 4.02 -5.90
N ALA A 62 5.52 3.23 -5.72
CA ALA A 62 4.86 2.51 -6.79
C ALA A 62 3.48 2.04 -6.35
N SER A 63 2.55 2.01 -7.30
CA SER A 63 1.25 1.35 -7.17
C SER A 63 1.14 0.29 -8.27
N PHE A 64 0.53 -0.86 -7.95
CA PHE A 64 0.37 -1.96 -8.89
C PHE A 64 -1.07 -2.44 -8.94
N LEU A 65 -1.56 -2.66 -10.16
CA LEU A 65 -2.90 -3.14 -10.47
C LEU A 65 -2.81 -4.54 -11.07
N SER A 66 -3.88 -5.33 -10.98
CA SER A 66 -3.94 -6.58 -11.75
C SER A 66 -3.72 -6.26 -13.23
N GLN A 67 -3.07 -7.14 -14.00
CA GLN A 67 -2.83 -6.88 -15.43
C GLN A 67 -4.13 -6.58 -16.21
N ALA A 68 -5.23 -7.21 -15.82
CA ALA A 68 -6.55 -6.96 -16.39
C ALA A 68 -7.05 -5.54 -16.08
N ASP A 69 -6.90 -5.08 -14.83
CA ASP A 69 -7.29 -3.74 -14.41
C ASP A 69 -6.39 -2.68 -15.03
N ALA A 70 -5.07 -2.92 -15.10
CA ALA A 70 -4.13 -2.05 -15.78
C ALA A 70 -4.48 -1.88 -17.27
N ALA A 71 -4.83 -2.97 -17.97
CA ALA A 71 -5.24 -2.91 -19.37
C ALA A 71 -6.52 -2.07 -19.59
N ARG A 72 -7.49 -2.15 -18.66
CA ARG A 72 -8.69 -1.31 -18.67
C ARG A 72 -8.37 0.15 -18.35
N ALA A 73 -7.48 0.37 -17.38
CA ALA A 73 -7.04 1.71 -17.00
C ALA A 73 -6.32 2.44 -18.15
N MET A 74 -5.53 1.72 -18.95
CA MET A 74 -4.91 2.24 -20.17
C MET A 74 -5.92 2.63 -21.27
N GLN A 75 -7.16 2.13 -21.20
CA GLN A 75 -8.25 2.50 -22.09
C GLN A 75 -9.09 3.67 -21.54
N GLY A 76 -8.65 4.25 -20.43
CA GLY A 76 -9.33 5.37 -19.77
C GLY A 76 -10.46 4.98 -18.83
N GLU A 77 -10.58 3.69 -18.51
CA GLU A 77 -11.55 3.22 -17.52
C GLU A 77 -10.99 3.34 -16.09
N ILE A 78 -11.88 3.49 -15.10
CA ILE A 78 -11.53 3.23 -13.70
C ILE A 78 -11.96 1.80 -13.38
N PRO A 79 -11.02 0.83 -13.29
CA PRO A 79 -11.34 -0.55 -12.97
C PRO A 79 -11.73 -0.71 -11.50
N GLU A 80 -12.26 -1.88 -11.11
CA GLU A 80 -12.72 -2.13 -9.73
C GLU A 80 -11.56 -2.22 -8.72
N MET A 81 -10.38 -2.65 -9.18
CA MET A 81 -9.17 -2.80 -8.35
C MET A 81 -9.37 -3.67 -7.12
N SER A 82 -10.12 -4.77 -7.25
CA SER A 82 -10.44 -5.69 -6.15
C SER A 82 -9.20 -6.21 -5.44
N ARG A 83 -8.07 -6.29 -6.16
CA ARG A 83 -6.75 -6.60 -5.63
C ARG A 83 -5.72 -5.62 -6.19
N ARG A 84 -4.89 -5.05 -5.33
CA ARG A 84 -3.82 -4.12 -5.72
C ARG A 84 -2.72 -4.03 -4.68
N PHE A 85 -1.60 -3.44 -5.06
CA PHE A 85 -0.47 -3.19 -4.16
C PHE A 85 -0.06 -1.72 -4.19
N SER A 86 0.53 -1.24 -3.10
CA SER A 86 1.17 0.09 -3.04
C SER A 86 2.41 0.01 -2.15
N ALA A 87 3.50 0.63 -2.60
CA ALA A 87 4.73 0.78 -1.84
C ALA A 87 4.88 2.26 -1.48
N GLN A 88 4.97 2.55 -0.18
CA GLN A 88 5.02 3.91 0.33
C GLN A 88 6.17 4.07 1.34
N TYR A 89 6.44 5.32 1.72
CA TYR A 89 7.36 5.66 2.80
C TYR A 89 6.85 6.90 3.55
N PRO A 90 7.13 7.04 4.86
CA PRO A 90 6.77 8.24 5.60
C PRO A 90 7.67 9.42 5.19
N LEU A 91 7.06 10.53 4.75
CA LEU A 91 7.79 11.72 4.28
C LEU A 91 8.67 12.32 5.38
N ALA A 92 8.21 12.32 6.63
CA ALA A 92 8.97 12.80 7.79
C ALA A 92 10.30 12.04 8.01
N ALA A 93 10.44 10.85 7.41
CA ALA A 93 11.60 9.99 7.50
C ALA A 93 12.42 9.92 6.19
N ALA A 94 12.03 10.65 5.14
CA ALA A 94 12.63 10.52 3.81
C ALA A 94 14.16 10.71 3.83
N ASP A 95 14.62 11.72 4.57
CA ASP A 95 16.05 12.06 4.67
C ASP A 95 16.75 11.40 5.86
N ALA A 96 16.00 10.74 6.74
CA ALA A 96 16.54 10.09 7.92
C ALA A 96 17.08 8.70 7.62
N THR A 97 18.07 8.26 8.39
CA THR A 97 18.50 6.85 8.42
C THR A 97 17.80 6.17 9.58
N LEU A 98 17.14 5.06 9.33
CA LEU A 98 16.54 4.20 10.33
C LEU A 98 17.57 3.15 10.75
N SER A 99 17.94 3.10 12.03
CA SER A 99 18.77 2.01 12.54
C SER A 99 17.94 0.76 12.84
N THR A 100 18.59 -0.41 13.00
CA THR A 100 17.88 -1.63 13.43
C THR A 100 17.20 -1.46 14.79
N ARG A 101 17.81 -0.67 15.68
CA ARG A 101 17.22 -0.33 16.98
C ARG A 101 15.96 0.52 16.82
N ASP A 102 16.04 1.58 16.02
CA ASP A 102 14.89 2.46 15.76
C ASP A 102 13.75 1.65 15.14
N PHE A 103 14.06 0.72 14.23
CA PHE A 103 13.04 -0.16 13.65
C PHE A 103 12.41 -1.08 14.70
N ALA A 104 13.17 -1.63 15.65
CA ALA A 104 12.60 -2.41 16.75
C ALA A 104 11.63 -1.56 17.60
N GLU A 105 11.94 -0.29 17.83
CA GLU A 105 11.04 0.66 18.52
C GLU A 105 9.76 0.92 17.71
N VAL A 106 9.88 1.07 16.37
CA VAL A 106 8.72 1.19 15.46
C VAL A 106 7.82 -0.05 15.55
N ARG A 107 8.38 -1.26 15.47
CA ARG A 107 7.60 -2.52 15.53
C ARG A 107 6.85 -2.63 16.84
N GLN A 108 7.50 -2.32 17.97
CA GLN A 108 6.85 -2.32 19.29
C GLN A 108 5.72 -1.29 19.37
N ALA A 109 5.94 -0.08 18.85
CA ALA A 109 4.92 0.96 18.84
C ALA A 109 3.70 0.57 17.99
N VAL A 110 3.91 -0.01 16.81
CA VAL A 110 2.83 -0.47 15.93
C VAL A 110 2.04 -1.61 16.57
N ALA A 111 2.73 -2.59 17.16
CA ALA A 111 2.08 -3.68 17.88
C ALA A 111 1.24 -3.18 19.06
N ALA A 112 1.74 -2.18 19.80
CA ALA A 112 1.02 -1.57 20.92
C ALA A 112 -0.18 -0.72 20.45
N GLU A 113 0.00 0.10 19.40
CA GLU A 113 -1.04 0.97 18.87
C GLU A 113 -2.16 0.19 18.17
N ASN A 114 -1.88 -0.95 17.53
CA ASN A 114 -2.92 -1.76 16.88
C ASN A 114 -4.08 -2.08 17.84
N ALA A 115 -3.82 -2.29 19.13
CA ALA A 115 -4.87 -2.51 20.12
C ALA A 115 -5.74 -1.27 20.43
N GLU A 116 -5.22 -0.07 20.16
CA GLU A 116 -5.84 1.22 20.48
C GLU A 116 -6.48 1.91 19.26
N ILE A 117 -5.92 1.67 18.07
CA ILE A 117 -6.38 2.22 16.80
C ILE A 117 -7.86 1.93 16.54
N ALA A 118 -8.30 0.70 16.84
CA ALA A 118 -9.69 0.28 16.66
C ALA A 118 -10.68 1.19 17.41
N ARG A 119 -10.25 1.79 18.53
CA ARG A 119 -11.10 2.65 19.37
C ARG A 119 -11.04 4.12 18.98
N THR A 120 -9.95 4.56 18.36
CA THR A 120 -9.62 5.99 18.24
C THR A 120 -9.55 6.50 16.81
N ILE A 121 -9.84 5.67 15.79
CA ILE A 121 -9.69 6.08 14.38
C ILE A 121 -10.52 7.32 14.02
N HIS A 122 -11.74 7.43 14.53
CA HIS A 122 -12.61 8.59 14.32
C HIS A 122 -12.02 9.88 14.93
N GLU A 123 -11.40 9.77 16.11
CA GLU A 123 -10.81 10.90 16.82
C GLU A 123 -9.46 11.32 16.23
N LYS A 124 -8.66 10.33 15.81
CA LYS A 124 -7.29 10.56 15.32
C LYS A 124 -7.27 11.09 13.88
N PHE A 125 -8.31 10.81 13.08
CA PHE A 125 -8.32 11.11 11.65
C PHE A 125 -9.62 11.77 11.16
N PRO A 126 -10.11 12.85 11.81
CA PRO A 126 -11.39 13.47 11.45
C PRO A 126 -11.41 13.95 9.99
N ASN A 127 -10.30 14.50 9.50
CA ASN A 127 -10.21 15.09 8.16
C ASN A 127 -9.93 14.07 7.06
N LEU A 128 -9.73 12.80 7.41
CA LEU A 128 -9.35 11.78 6.43
C LEU A 128 -10.50 11.48 5.48
N MET A 129 -11.71 11.39 6.02
CA MET A 129 -12.92 11.19 5.23
C MET A 129 -13.31 12.44 4.46
N ASP A 130 -13.06 13.64 4.98
CA ASP A 130 -13.34 14.89 4.28
C ASP A 130 -12.60 14.95 2.94
N ARG A 131 -11.30 14.63 2.92
CA ARG A 131 -10.50 14.57 1.68
C ARG A 131 -10.95 13.47 0.73
N ALA A 132 -11.25 12.29 1.28
CA ALA A 132 -11.76 11.17 0.50
C ALA A 132 -13.08 11.53 -0.20
N ASN A 133 -13.98 12.20 0.52
CA ASN A 133 -15.26 12.69 0.01
C ASN A 133 -15.08 13.85 -0.97
N GLU A 134 -14.14 14.76 -0.74
CA GLU A 134 -13.79 15.82 -1.69
C GLU A 134 -13.29 15.22 -3.01
N GLY A 135 -12.33 14.30 -2.96
CA GLY A 135 -11.85 13.59 -4.15
C GLY A 135 -12.94 12.83 -4.88
N LEU A 136 -13.86 12.18 -4.14
CA LEU A 136 -15.02 11.51 -4.72
C LEU A 136 -15.96 12.51 -5.43
N SER A 137 -16.28 13.64 -4.78
CA SER A 137 -17.16 14.67 -5.36
C SER A 137 -16.61 15.31 -6.64
N GLN A 138 -15.29 15.32 -6.82
CA GLN A 138 -14.66 15.82 -8.05
C GLN A 138 -14.79 14.81 -9.21
N LEU A 139 -15.05 13.54 -8.91
CA LEU A 139 -15.01 12.43 -9.86
C LEU A 139 -16.36 11.79 -10.17
N SER A 140 -17.33 11.95 -9.27
CA SER A 140 -18.70 11.48 -9.46
C SER A 140 -19.68 12.62 -9.27
N ASP A 141 -20.68 12.70 -10.14
CA ASP A 141 -21.84 13.60 -9.98
C ASP A 141 -22.74 13.19 -8.80
N THR A 142 -22.41 12.11 -8.09
CA THR A 142 -23.15 11.57 -6.95
C THR A 142 -22.64 12.20 -5.65
N ALA A 143 -23.55 12.67 -4.79
CA ALA A 143 -23.23 13.25 -3.48
C ALA A 143 -22.99 12.16 -2.41
N ALA A 144 -22.43 11.03 -2.82
CA ALA A 144 -22.20 9.92 -1.90
C ALA A 144 -21.14 10.31 -0.85
N VAL A 145 -21.43 9.98 0.40
CA VAL A 145 -20.55 10.25 1.53
C VAL A 145 -20.01 8.94 2.08
N MET A 146 -18.70 8.86 2.17
CA MET A 146 -17.97 7.76 2.81
C MET A 146 -17.61 8.13 4.25
N SER A 147 -17.72 7.16 5.14
CA SER A 147 -17.17 7.22 6.48
C SER A 147 -16.51 5.88 6.84
N ILE A 148 -15.49 5.91 7.70
CA ILE A 148 -14.93 4.68 8.28
C ILE A 148 -15.88 4.25 9.37
N SER A 149 -16.55 3.10 9.25
CA SER A 149 -17.32 2.58 10.38
C SER A 149 -16.47 1.77 11.34
N GLU A 150 -15.53 0.99 10.81
CA GLU A 150 -14.77 0.05 11.61
C GLU A 150 -13.37 -0.19 11.03
N LEU A 151 -12.39 -0.30 11.91
CA LEU A 151 -11.06 -0.78 11.59
C LEU A 151 -10.69 -1.86 12.61
N VAL A 152 -10.58 -3.10 12.15
CA VAL A 152 -10.26 -4.27 12.99
C VAL A 152 -8.87 -4.76 12.65
N PRO A 153 -7.82 -4.27 13.34
CA PRO A 153 -6.47 -4.80 13.18
C PRO A 153 -6.39 -6.22 13.75
N LEU A 154 -5.69 -7.09 13.03
CA LEU A 154 -5.41 -8.45 13.42
C LEU A 154 -4.00 -8.54 14.04
N PRO A 155 -3.71 -9.59 14.83
CA PRO A 155 -2.36 -9.83 15.32
C PRO A 155 -1.34 -9.88 14.19
N ALA A 156 -0.12 -9.43 14.49
CA ALA A 156 1.01 -9.60 13.60
C ALA A 156 1.23 -11.10 13.30
N HIS A 157 1.63 -11.38 12.08
CA HIS A 157 1.81 -12.73 11.53
C HIS A 157 3.19 -12.95 10.91
N GLU A 158 3.95 -11.87 10.71
CA GLU A 158 5.39 -11.92 10.45
C GLU A 158 6.05 -10.82 11.29
N ASP A 159 7.11 -11.17 11.99
CA ASP A 159 7.84 -10.23 12.84
C ASP A 159 9.30 -10.68 12.99
N ASP A 160 10.21 -9.94 12.39
CA ASP A 160 11.66 -10.18 12.46
C ASP A 160 12.44 -8.85 12.51
N GLU A 161 13.78 -8.90 12.44
CA GLU A 161 14.64 -7.71 12.54
C GLU A 161 14.50 -6.72 11.37
N ARG A 162 13.86 -7.13 10.27
CA ARG A 162 13.72 -6.36 9.02
C ARG A 162 12.29 -6.19 8.57
N ARG A 163 11.35 -6.96 9.12
CA ARG A 163 9.96 -6.99 8.69
C ARG A 163 9.00 -7.04 9.85
N HIS A 164 7.88 -6.36 9.70
CA HIS A 164 6.73 -6.47 10.59
C HIS A 164 5.46 -6.38 9.76
N SER A 165 4.71 -7.49 9.71
CA SER A 165 3.51 -7.61 8.89
C SER A 165 2.29 -7.87 9.78
N TYR A 166 1.21 -7.15 9.52
CA TYR A 166 -0.10 -7.41 10.11
C TYR A 166 -1.19 -7.09 9.09
N SER A 167 -2.39 -7.62 9.32
CA SER A 167 -3.54 -7.38 8.46
C SER A 167 -4.64 -6.66 9.23
N ALA A 168 -5.55 -6.00 8.53
CA ALA A 168 -6.73 -5.37 9.13
C ALA A 168 -7.93 -5.50 8.20
N TYR A 169 -9.12 -5.62 8.80
CA TYR A 169 -10.38 -5.36 8.11
C TYR A 169 -10.70 -3.88 8.21
N VAL A 170 -11.03 -3.26 7.08
CA VAL A 170 -11.46 -1.87 6.98
C VAL A 170 -12.89 -1.88 6.46
N THR A 171 -13.83 -1.40 7.28
CA THR A 171 -15.22 -1.24 6.88
C THR A 171 -15.50 0.24 6.64
N LEU A 172 -15.88 0.56 5.40
CA LEU A 172 -16.36 1.88 5.00
C LEU A 172 -17.88 1.83 4.87
N GLN A 173 -18.58 2.83 5.39
CA GLN A 173 -19.99 3.04 5.10
C GLN A 173 -20.12 4.02 3.96
N ILE A 174 -20.85 3.61 2.92
CA ILE A 174 -21.12 4.44 1.75
C ILE A 174 -22.59 4.81 1.82
N THR A 175 -22.87 6.11 1.98
CA THR A 175 -24.23 6.63 2.01
C THR A 175 -24.55 7.31 0.70
N ASP A 176 -25.58 6.83 -0.01
CA ASP A 176 -26.03 7.42 -1.27
C ASP A 176 -26.88 8.69 -1.06
N ASP A 177 -27.24 9.35 -2.16
CA ASP A 177 -28.05 10.59 -2.16
C ASP A 177 -29.46 10.39 -1.58
N ALA A 178 -29.96 9.15 -1.56
CA ALA A 178 -31.23 8.80 -0.95
C ALA A 178 -31.11 8.49 0.57
N GLY A 179 -29.89 8.57 1.12
CA GLY A 179 -29.60 8.28 2.52
C GLY A 179 -29.47 6.78 2.82
N ASN A 180 -29.43 5.91 1.81
CA ASN A 180 -29.19 4.49 2.04
C ASN A 180 -27.70 4.25 2.30
N SER A 181 -27.39 3.60 3.41
CA SER A 181 -26.02 3.27 3.78
C SER A 181 -25.73 1.80 3.47
N THR A 182 -24.63 1.53 2.77
CA THR A 182 -24.16 0.18 2.46
C THR A 182 -22.72 0.01 2.92
N PRO A 183 -22.40 -1.05 3.69
CA PRO A 183 -21.04 -1.31 4.10
C PRO A 183 -20.22 -1.84 2.92
N PHE A 184 -18.95 -1.44 2.88
CA PHE A 184 -17.91 -2.01 2.05
C PHE A 184 -16.77 -2.47 2.95
N VAL A 185 -16.47 -3.76 2.92
CA VAL A 185 -15.39 -4.37 3.71
C VAL A 185 -14.22 -4.70 2.79
N SER A 186 -13.03 -4.28 3.19
CA SER A 186 -11.78 -4.63 2.53
C SER A 186 -10.79 -5.19 3.54
N VAL A 187 -9.95 -6.11 3.09
CA VAL A 187 -8.78 -6.55 3.83
C VAL A 187 -7.55 -5.84 3.31
N VAL A 188 -6.71 -5.38 4.23
CA VAL A 188 -5.39 -4.84 3.91
C VAL A 188 -4.34 -5.56 4.71
N ASN A 189 -3.31 -6.05 4.04
CA ASN A 189 -2.07 -6.47 4.67
C ASN A 189 -1.03 -5.34 4.55
N ALA A 190 -0.53 -4.87 5.69
CA ALA A 190 0.55 -3.88 5.74
C ALA A 190 1.82 -4.53 6.27
N THR A 191 2.91 -4.34 5.54
CA THR A 191 4.24 -4.85 5.88
C THR A 191 5.22 -3.68 5.96
N LEU A 192 5.75 -3.44 7.16
CA LEU A 192 6.85 -2.53 7.41
C LEU A 192 8.16 -3.23 7.08
N VAL A 193 8.98 -2.63 6.22
CA VAL A 193 10.26 -3.19 5.80
C VAL A 193 11.38 -2.21 6.10
N HIS A 194 12.33 -2.64 6.92
CA HIS A 194 13.59 -1.93 7.13
C HIS A 194 14.62 -2.38 6.08
N LEU A 195 14.94 -1.48 5.16
CA LEU A 195 15.77 -1.79 4.00
C LEU A 195 16.71 -0.63 3.71
N ARG A 196 18.03 -0.89 3.74
CA ARG A 196 19.08 0.08 3.44
C ARG A 196 18.96 1.38 4.26
N GLY A 197 18.64 1.24 5.55
CA GLY A 197 18.46 2.37 6.46
C GLY A 197 17.20 3.21 6.20
N LYS A 198 16.21 2.68 5.49
CA LYS A 198 14.92 3.34 5.23
C LYS A 198 13.76 2.45 5.69
N LEU A 199 12.63 3.10 5.98
CA LEU A 199 11.36 2.46 6.25
C LEU A 199 10.50 2.47 4.98
N LEU A 200 10.19 1.28 4.47
CA LEU A 200 9.16 1.10 3.44
C LEU A 200 7.90 0.54 4.09
N ILE A 201 6.75 0.94 3.57
CA ILE A 201 5.45 0.41 3.94
C ILE A 201 4.84 -0.21 2.68
N LEU A 202 4.71 -1.53 2.69
CA LEU A 202 4.16 -2.30 1.58
C LEU A 202 2.72 -2.70 1.92
N TYR A 203 1.79 -2.39 1.03
CA TYR A 203 0.38 -2.70 1.19
C TYR A 203 -0.06 -3.70 0.12
N ALA A 204 -0.81 -4.72 0.54
CA ALA A 204 -1.60 -5.58 -0.32
C ALA A 204 -3.07 -5.42 0.07
N PHE A 205 -3.89 -4.95 -0.88
CA PHE A 205 -5.32 -4.70 -0.68
C PHE A 205 -6.13 -5.79 -1.36
N GLY A 206 -7.15 -6.31 -0.69
CA GLY A 206 -8.08 -7.32 -1.19
C GLY A 206 -9.53 -7.06 -0.74
N GLY A 207 -10.45 -7.87 -1.25
CA GLY A 207 -11.83 -7.91 -0.77
C GLY A 207 -11.96 -8.51 0.65
N GLU A 208 -13.19 -8.56 1.17
CA GLU A 208 -13.51 -9.15 2.49
C GLU A 208 -12.99 -10.58 2.65
N ASP A 209 -13.13 -11.41 1.61
CA ASP A 209 -12.74 -12.82 1.63
C ASP A 209 -11.25 -13.06 1.29
N ASP A 210 -10.47 -12.00 1.03
CA ASP A 210 -9.11 -12.09 0.50
C ASP A 210 -8.03 -12.07 1.59
N LEU A 211 -8.35 -12.38 2.85
CA LEU A 211 -7.37 -12.32 3.95
C LEU A 211 -6.15 -13.20 3.69
N GLU A 212 -6.34 -14.48 3.38
CA GLU A 212 -5.22 -15.39 3.12
C GLU A 212 -4.42 -14.95 1.89
N TRP A 213 -5.11 -14.54 0.82
CA TRP A 213 -4.47 -14.01 -0.38
C TRP A 213 -3.61 -12.77 -0.08
N ALA A 214 -4.13 -11.81 0.68
CA ALA A 214 -3.42 -10.55 0.97
C ALA A 214 -2.13 -10.81 1.77
N ARG A 215 -2.15 -11.80 2.65
CA ARG A 215 -0.99 -12.23 3.45
C ARG A 215 0.04 -12.93 2.58
N GLU A 216 -0.35 -13.95 1.83
CA GLU A 216 0.55 -14.72 0.99
C GLU A 216 1.16 -13.87 -0.13
N ALA A 217 0.34 -13.09 -0.83
CA ALA A 217 0.79 -12.24 -1.91
C ALA A 217 1.62 -11.05 -1.38
N GLY A 218 1.27 -10.51 -0.22
CA GLY A 218 2.05 -9.49 0.48
C GLY A 218 3.43 -9.98 0.90
N ALA A 219 3.52 -11.19 1.46
CA ALA A 219 4.78 -11.82 1.84
C ALA A 219 5.66 -12.10 0.60
N ALA A 220 5.10 -12.72 -0.43
CA ALA A 220 5.81 -13.02 -1.68
C ALA A 220 6.34 -11.74 -2.36
N TRP A 221 5.54 -10.68 -2.39
CA TRP A 221 5.97 -9.40 -2.94
C TRP A 221 7.04 -8.72 -2.06
N THR A 222 6.91 -8.80 -0.74
CA THR A 222 7.94 -8.31 0.19
C THR A 222 9.28 -9.01 -0.03
N ASP A 223 9.26 -10.33 -0.23
CA ASP A 223 10.46 -11.09 -0.57
C ASP A 223 11.10 -10.64 -1.89
N ALA A 224 10.28 -10.37 -2.91
CA ALA A 224 10.75 -9.84 -4.18
C ALA A 224 11.39 -8.45 -4.03
N VAL A 225 10.76 -7.55 -3.26
CA VAL A 225 11.31 -6.21 -2.96
C VAL A 225 12.63 -6.32 -2.20
N VAL A 226 12.71 -7.14 -1.16
CA VAL A 226 13.96 -7.31 -0.39
C VAL A 226 15.06 -7.92 -1.27
N SER A 227 14.73 -8.91 -2.10
CA SER A 227 15.69 -9.56 -3.00
C SER A 227 16.22 -8.62 -4.08
N ALA A 228 15.38 -7.71 -4.59
CA ALA A 228 15.77 -6.71 -5.58
C ALA A 228 16.68 -5.60 -5.01
N ASN A 229 16.79 -5.50 -3.68
CA ASN A 229 17.52 -4.44 -3.00
C ASN A 229 18.49 -5.01 -1.95
N PRO A 230 19.49 -5.81 -2.36
CA PRO A 230 20.45 -6.38 -1.43
C PRO A 230 21.18 -5.29 -0.64
N GLY A 231 21.43 -5.55 0.64
CA GLY A 231 22.21 -4.64 1.48
C GLY A 231 23.63 -4.45 0.91
N THR A 232 24.13 -3.22 0.94
CA THR A 232 25.51 -2.94 0.53
C THR A 232 26.46 -3.52 1.60
N PRO A 233 27.59 -4.15 1.23
CA PRO A 233 28.63 -4.51 2.20
C PRO A 233 29.02 -3.30 3.06
N GLY A 234 28.87 -3.42 4.39
CA GLY A 234 29.10 -2.33 5.34
C GLY A 234 27.84 -1.60 5.83
N SER A 235 26.66 -1.83 5.22
CA SER A 235 25.41 -1.23 5.70
C SER A 235 25.14 -1.59 7.16
N SER A 236 25.47 -2.83 7.57
CA SER A 236 25.29 -3.32 8.94
C SER A 236 26.03 -2.50 10.00
N LEU A 237 27.15 -1.84 9.66
CA LEU A 237 27.88 -0.99 10.60
C LEU A 237 27.21 0.38 10.74
N THR A 238 26.77 0.98 9.64
CA THR A 238 25.96 2.22 9.65
C THR A 238 24.59 2.01 10.27
N ASP A 239 23.94 0.87 10.03
CA ASP A 239 22.63 0.50 10.58
C ASP A 239 22.69 0.24 12.10
N ALA A 240 23.89 -0.02 12.63
CA ALA A 240 24.13 -0.23 14.06
C ALA A 240 24.42 1.07 14.83
N LEU A 241 24.74 2.16 14.12
CA LEU A 241 25.01 3.45 14.76
C LEU A 241 23.69 4.21 15.01
N PRO A 242 23.54 4.86 16.16
CA PRO A 242 22.38 5.70 16.41
C PRO A 242 22.32 6.86 15.41
N THR A 243 21.11 7.20 14.98
CA THR A 243 20.84 8.25 14.00
C THR A 243 21.46 9.58 14.43
N ALA A 244 22.41 10.09 13.63
CA ALA A 244 23.08 11.36 13.88
C ALA A 244 22.18 12.52 13.43
N GLY A 245 21.25 12.92 14.28
CA GLY A 245 20.24 13.95 14.03
C GLY A 245 19.18 13.87 15.12
N GLY A 246 18.44 14.94 15.39
CA GLY A 246 17.46 14.97 16.48
C GLY A 246 16.56 13.73 16.54
N ARG A 247 16.11 13.34 17.74
CA ARG A 247 15.21 12.20 17.96
C ARG A 247 13.95 12.35 17.12
N ILE A 248 13.93 11.74 15.94
CA ILE A 248 12.71 11.52 15.19
C ILE A 248 11.86 10.58 16.04
N ASP A 249 10.64 10.99 16.33
CA ASP A 249 9.64 10.10 16.91
C ASP A 249 9.16 9.15 15.82
N TRP A 250 9.96 8.11 15.60
CA TRP A 250 9.73 7.11 14.56
C TRP A 250 8.40 6.40 14.74
N ALA A 251 7.96 6.20 15.99
CA ALA A 251 6.66 5.66 16.30
C ALA A 251 5.56 6.58 15.76
N GLN A 252 5.56 7.87 16.13
CA GLN A 252 4.53 8.80 15.67
C GLN A 252 4.55 9.01 14.14
N ALA A 253 5.74 9.14 13.55
CA ALA A 253 5.89 9.32 12.10
C ALA A 253 5.36 8.10 11.33
N THR A 254 5.70 6.90 11.78
CA THR A 254 5.22 5.65 11.16
C THR A 254 3.72 5.48 11.36
N MET A 255 3.20 5.73 12.57
CA MET A 255 1.78 5.50 12.87
C MET A 255 0.85 6.39 12.04
N ARG A 256 1.21 7.66 11.84
CA ARG A 256 0.45 8.57 10.98
C ARG A 256 0.45 8.09 9.53
N GLY A 257 1.62 7.71 9.01
CA GLY A 257 1.75 7.23 7.64
C GLY A 257 1.04 5.92 7.39
N LEU A 258 1.20 4.96 8.30
CA LEU A 258 0.67 3.60 8.21
C LEU A 258 -0.87 3.60 8.17
N LEU A 259 -1.51 4.29 9.12
CA LEU A 259 -2.97 4.32 9.24
C LEU A 259 -3.63 5.08 8.10
N THR A 260 -3.02 6.19 7.68
CA THR A 260 -3.54 6.96 6.56
C THR A 260 -3.43 6.15 5.27
N GLY A 261 -2.31 5.47 5.02
CA GLY A 261 -2.16 4.60 3.83
C GLY A 261 -3.16 3.42 3.79
N LEU A 262 -3.45 2.79 4.94
CA LEU A 262 -4.45 1.71 5.05
C LEU A 262 -5.83 2.16 4.57
N VAL A 263 -6.36 3.24 5.16
CA VAL A 263 -7.74 3.70 4.88
C VAL A 263 -7.85 4.25 3.47
N VAL A 264 -6.94 5.14 3.12
CA VAL A 264 -7.02 5.88 1.85
C VAL A 264 -6.87 4.91 0.68
N GLY A 265 -6.08 3.85 0.87
CA GLY A 265 -5.98 2.82 -0.13
C GLY A 265 -7.25 2.01 -0.36
N VAL A 266 -8.10 1.84 0.65
CA VAL A 266 -9.41 1.17 0.54
C VAL A 266 -10.43 2.10 -0.13
N VAL A 267 -10.39 3.39 0.17
CA VAL A 267 -11.26 4.40 -0.47
C VAL A 267 -11.10 4.38 -1.99
N ALA A 268 -9.87 4.26 -2.50
CA ALA A 268 -9.62 4.17 -3.94
C ALA A 268 -10.42 3.05 -4.63
N VAL A 269 -10.56 1.89 -3.97
CA VAL A 269 -11.32 0.72 -4.46
C VAL A 269 -12.82 1.02 -4.45
N VAL A 270 -13.31 1.72 -3.42
CA VAL A 270 -14.71 2.11 -3.33
C VAL A 270 -15.10 3.07 -4.46
N VAL A 271 -14.33 4.14 -4.68
CA VAL A 271 -14.60 5.13 -5.73
C VAL A 271 -14.67 4.46 -7.11
N ALA A 272 -13.73 3.56 -7.37
CA ALA A 272 -13.70 2.72 -8.56
C ALA A 272 -14.99 1.90 -8.75
N ARG A 273 -15.47 1.25 -7.69
CA ARG A 273 -16.67 0.40 -7.72
C ARG A 273 -17.94 1.22 -7.92
N MET A 274 -18.03 2.41 -7.31
CA MET A 274 -19.20 3.29 -7.42
C MET A 274 -19.40 3.79 -8.85
N ARG A 275 -18.33 4.22 -9.53
CA ARG A 275 -18.40 4.71 -10.91
C ARG A 275 -18.91 3.68 -11.91
N LYS A 276 -18.68 2.38 -11.68
CA LYS A 276 -19.16 1.32 -12.57
C LYS A 276 -20.68 1.09 -12.48
N ARG A 277 -21.33 1.55 -11.39
CA ARG A 277 -22.77 1.35 -11.15
C ARG A 277 -23.65 2.46 -11.70
N GLY A 278 -23.09 3.65 -11.97
CA GLY A 278 -23.77 4.77 -12.62
C GLY A 278 -23.53 4.78 -14.12
#